data_AF-A0A139H650-F1
#
_entry.id   AF-A0A139H650-F1
#
_cell.length_a   1.000
_cell.length_b   1.000
_cell.length_c   1.000
_cell.angle_alpha   90.00
_cell.angle_beta   90.00
_cell.angle_gamma   90.00
#
_symmetry.space_group_name_H-M   'P 1'
#
loop_
_entity.id
_entity.type
_entity.pdbx_description
1 polymer ?
#
loop_
_entity_poly.entity_id
_entity_poly.type
_entity_poly.pdbx_seq_one_letter_code
_entity_poly.pdbx_strand_id
1 'polypeptide(L)'
;MAPPRPALAQSESKARFFERLGLDERNEFHRRVYAMMKEEAVEGRRRMTESQDVLVPSLRGNSSVEPPYSNAQISETVTHREILRIYRLARPETKVVYDLGRDTDRVEEENWVIRWMLWHVFRYRDSRNRNRRHISPSPDRCQPTNPSITSIAGNSSSHHYSSAGSSSGHRQSYYWDPVRNQWCIR
;
A
#
# COMPACT_ATOMS: atom_id res chain seq x y z
N MET A 1 -27.85 12.04 -19.36
CA MET A 1 -27.00 11.58 -18.24
C MET A 1 -27.36 10.12 -17.96
N ALA A 2 -26.37 9.25 -17.78
CA ALA A 2 -26.63 7.85 -17.42
C ALA A 2 -27.16 7.76 -15.98
N PRO A 3 -28.04 6.79 -15.65
CA PRO A 3 -28.60 6.69 -14.31
C PRO A 3 -27.49 6.36 -13.28
N PRO A 4 -27.58 6.93 -12.07
CA PRO A 4 -26.63 6.65 -10.99
C PRO A 4 -26.71 5.16 -10.61
N ARG A 5 -25.55 4.53 -10.42
CA ARG A 5 -25.43 3.11 -10.09
C ARG A 5 -25.37 2.96 -8.57
N PRO A 6 -26.02 1.93 -7.99
CA PRO A 6 -26.00 1.74 -6.54
C PRO A 6 -24.59 1.44 -6.04
N ALA A 7 -24.31 1.90 -4.81
CA ALA A 7 -22.99 1.81 -4.22
C ALA A 7 -22.49 0.36 -4.12
N LEU A 8 -21.23 0.16 -4.51
CA LEU A 8 -20.53 -1.10 -4.34
C LEU A 8 -19.90 -1.17 -2.95
N ALA A 9 -20.00 -2.31 -2.27
CA ALA A 9 -19.30 -2.51 -1.01
C ALA A 9 -17.78 -2.41 -1.20
N GLN A 10 -17.09 -1.82 -0.23
CA GLN A 10 -15.63 -1.58 -0.31
C GLN A 10 -14.81 -2.88 -0.38
N SER A 11 -15.33 -3.97 0.18
CA SER A 11 -14.73 -5.30 0.15
C SER A 11 -14.80 -5.99 -1.22
N GLU A 12 -15.54 -5.44 -2.17
CA GLU A 12 -15.72 -6.04 -3.49
C GLU A 12 -14.44 -5.99 -4.33
N SER A 13 -14.34 -6.93 -5.26
CA SER A 13 -13.18 -7.06 -6.14
C SER A 13 -13.14 -5.96 -7.22
N LYS A 14 -11.93 -5.70 -7.75
CA LYS A 14 -11.75 -4.85 -8.93
C LYS A 14 -12.59 -5.33 -10.12
N ALA A 15 -12.76 -6.63 -10.30
CA ALA A 15 -13.60 -7.18 -11.38
C ALA A 15 -15.07 -6.73 -11.24
N ARG A 16 -15.62 -6.83 -10.02
CA ARG A 16 -16.98 -6.35 -9.70
C ARG A 16 -17.12 -4.84 -9.84
N PHE A 17 -16.08 -4.10 -9.53
CA PHE A 17 -16.02 -2.66 -9.77
C PHE A 17 -16.08 -2.31 -11.26
N PHE A 18 -15.30 -3.00 -12.10
CA PHE A 18 -15.30 -2.82 -13.55
C PHE A 18 -16.67 -3.19 -14.15
N GLU A 19 -17.20 -4.36 -13.81
CA GLU A 19 -18.54 -4.81 -14.22
C GLU A 19 -19.60 -3.78 -13.83
N ARG A 20 -19.58 -3.32 -12.58
CA ARG A 20 -20.51 -2.32 -12.06
C ARG A 20 -20.41 -0.99 -12.79
N LEU A 21 -19.28 -0.62 -13.35
CA LEU A 21 -19.11 0.64 -14.11
C LEU A 21 -19.27 0.45 -15.63
N GLY A 22 -19.45 -0.78 -16.10
CA GLY A 22 -19.42 -1.10 -17.53
C GLY A 22 -18.04 -0.94 -18.15
N LEU A 23 -16.99 -0.99 -17.32
CA LEU A 23 -15.60 -0.99 -17.77
C LEU A 23 -15.16 -2.43 -18.06
N ASP A 24 -14.21 -2.56 -18.98
CA ASP A 24 -13.63 -3.83 -19.40
C ASP A 24 -12.14 -3.81 -19.12
N GLU A 25 -11.64 -4.79 -18.37
CA GLU A 25 -10.23 -4.91 -18.04
C GLU A 25 -9.36 -5.27 -19.26
N ARG A 26 -9.95 -5.85 -20.31
CA ARG A 26 -9.24 -6.16 -21.56
C ARG A 26 -9.09 -4.93 -22.47
N ASN A 27 -9.90 -3.90 -22.26
CA ASN A 27 -9.84 -2.67 -23.04
C ASN A 27 -8.76 -1.73 -22.49
N GLU A 28 -7.80 -1.35 -23.34
CA GLU A 28 -6.69 -0.48 -22.97
C GLU A 28 -7.14 0.89 -22.49
N PHE A 29 -8.19 1.44 -23.11
CA PHE A 29 -8.74 2.74 -22.72
C PHE A 29 -9.32 2.68 -21.31
N HIS A 30 -10.10 1.65 -20.98
CA HIS A 30 -10.67 1.46 -19.65
C HIS A 30 -9.60 1.24 -18.58
N ARG A 31 -8.53 0.48 -18.91
CA ARG A 31 -7.37 0.34 -18.02
C ARG A 31 -6.68 1.68 -17.75
N ARG A 32 -6.55 2.52 -18.78
CA ARG A 32 -5.96 3.86 -18.67
C ARG A 32 -6.82 4.78 -17.80
N VAL A 33 -8.14 4.78 -18.02
CA VAL A 33 -9.08 5.54 -17.17
C VAL A 33 -8.98 5.10 -15.71
N TYR A 34 -8.97 3.79 -15.45
CA TYR A 34 -8.76 3.27 -14.09
C TYR A 34 -7.42 3.68 -13.48
N ALA A 35 -6.34 3.72 -14.27
CA ALA A 35 -5.04 4.20 -13.81
C ALA A 35 -5.09 5.68 -13.41
N MET A 36 -5.75 6.53 -14.21
CA MET A 36 -5.95 7.94 -13.89
C MET A 36 -6.81 8.13 -12.63
N MET A 37 -7.90 7.37 -12.47
CA MET A 37 -8.72 7.41 -11.25
C MET A 37 -7.88 7.04 -10.01
N LYS A 38 -6.96 6.07 -10.16
CA LYS A 38 -6.07 5.65 -9.08
C LYS A 38 -5.06 6.73 -8.73
N GLU A 39 -4.51 7.43 -9.72
CA GLU A 39 -3.61 8.57 -9.51
C GLU A 39 -4.31 9.68 -8.72
N GLU A 40 -5.51 10.09 -9.14
CA GLU A 40 -6.31 11.10 -8.44
C GLU A 40 -6.60 10.71 -6.98
N ALA A 41 -6.92 9.43 -6.74
CA ALA A 41 -7.12 8.91 -5.38
C ALA A 41 -5.82 8.85 -4.56
N VAL A 42 -4.67 8.56 -5.18
CA VAL A 42 -3.35 8.60 -4.52
C VAL A 42 -3.00 10.02 -4.09
N GLU A 43 -3.26 11.01 -4.94
CA GLU A 43 -3.08 12.41 -4.58
C GLU A 43 -4.01 12.85 -3.46
N GLY A 44 -5.29 12.43 -3.51
CA GLY A 44 -6.24 12.71 -2.43
C GLY A 44 -5.79 12.15 -1.10
N ARG A 45 -5.34 10.89 -1.09
CA ARG A 45 -4.70 10.30 0.08
C ARG A 45 -3.47 11.08 0.53
N ARG A 46 -2.61 11.54 -0.38
CA ARG A 46 -1.40 12.32 -0.05
C ARG A 46 -1.78 13.54 0.80
N ARG A 47 -2.75 14.32 0.31
CA ARG A 47 -3.32 15.50 1.01
C ARG A 47 -3.93 15.14 2.37
N MET A 48 -4.65 14.02 2.45
CA MET A 48 -5.22 13.54 3.72
C MET A 48 -4.16 13.07 4.72
N THR A 49 -3.00 12.59 4.28
CA THR A 49 -1.93 12.15 5.16
C THR A 49 -0.92 13.24 5.53
N GLU A 50 -1.00 14.41 4.91
CA GLU A 50 -0.09 15.56 5.14
C GLU A 50 -0.46 16.39 6.38
N SER A 51 -1.65 16.23 6.96
CA SER A 51 -2.11 17.03 8.12
C SER A 51 -2.61 16.16 9.27
N GLN A 52 -2.24 16.50 10.51
CA GLN A 52 -2.72 15.82 11.72
C GLN A 52 -4.20 16.07 12.04
N ASP A 53 -4.78 17.14 11.48
CA ASP A 53 -6.21 17.50 11.64
C ASP A 53 -7.17 16.46 11.06
N VAL A 54 -6.63 15.54 10.26
CA VAL A 54 -7.35 14.50 9.54
C VAL A 54 -7.74 13.32 10.43
N LEU A 55 -7.10 13.22 11.60
CA LEU A 55 -7.38 12.19 12.59
C LEU A 55 -8.76 12.36 13.23
N VAL A 56 -9.37 11.23 13.58
CA VAL A 56 -10.55 11.20 14.45
C VAL A 56 -10.28 11.98 15.75
N PRO A 57 -11.28 12.68 16.32
CA PRO A 57 -11.08 13.53 17.50
C PRO A 57 -10.36 12.82 18.66
N SER A 58 -10.60 11.53 18.85
CA SER A 58 -10.00 10.69 19.89
C SER A 58 -8.49 10.44 19.73
N LEU A 59 -7.93 10.65 18.53
CA LEU A 59 -6.50 10.50 18.23
C LEU A 59 -5.81 11.85 18.02
N ARG A 60 -6.57 12.95 18.01
CA ARG A 60 -6.06 14.31 17.83
C ARG A 60 -5.26 14.71 19.08
N GLY A 61 -3.96 14.96 18.93
CA GLY A 61 -3.05 15.32 20.04
C GLY A 61 -2.30 14.15 20.69
N ASN A 62 -2.52 12.91 20.23
CA ASN A 62 -1.72 11.78 20.69
C ASN A 62 -0.43 11.64 19.85
N SER A 63 0.68 12.18 20.36
CA SER A 63 2.01 12.16 19.71
C SER A 63 2.57 10.75 19.48
N SER A 64 1.95 9.70 20.03
CA SER A 64 2.34 8.31 19.81
C SER A 64 1.87 7.76 18.44
N VAL A 65 0.94 8.44 17.75
CA VAL A 65 0.45 7.99 16.44
C VAL A 65 1.27 8.67 15.36
N GLU A 66 2.36 8.01 14.96
CA GLU A 66 3.16 8.45 13.82
C GLU A 66 2.54 8.02 12.47
N PRO A 67 2.65 8.86 11.43
CA PRO A 67 2.27 8.50 10.07
C PRO A 67 2.92 7.19 9.59
N PRO A 68 2.28 6.44 8.67
CA PRO A 68 1.01 6.76 7.98
C PRO A 68 -0.24 6.29 8.76
N TYR A 69 -1.27 7.14 8.78
CA TYR A 69 -2.56 6.82 9.39
C TYR A 69 -3.35 5.77 8.59
N SER A 70 -3.97 4.83 9.29
CA SER A 70 -4.91 3.85 8.72
C SER A 70 -6.23 4.55 8.36
N ASN A 71 -6.95 4.02 7.36
CA ASN A 71 -8.27 4.54 6.97
C ASN A 71 -9.25 4.59 8.17
N ALA A 72 -9.15 3.64 9.10
CA ALA A 72 -9.97 3.61 10.33
C ALA A 72 -9.64 4.74 11.33
N GLN A 73 -8.50 5.42 11.18
CA GLN A 73 -8.08 6.52 12.04
C GLN A 73 -8.44 7.88 11.44
N ILE A 74 -8.96 7.92 10.21
CA ILE A 74 -9.33 9.13 9.51
C ILE A 74 -10.80 9.44 9.76
N SER A 75 -11.10 10.71 10.06
CA SER A 75 -12.48 11.16 10.25
C SER A 75 -13.30 11.07 8.96
N GLU A 76 -14.54 10.59 9.05
CA GLU A 76 -15.47 10.52 7.92
C GLU A 76 -15.69 11.88 7.25
N THR A 77 -15.74 12.97 8.03
CA THR A 77 -15.87 14.33 7.51
C THR A 77 -14.72 14.69 6.57
N VAL A 78 -13.51 14.19 6.84
CA VAL A 78 -12.33 14.46 6.01
C VAL A 78 -12.34 13.58 4.77
N THR A 79 -12.75 12.33 4.91
CA THR A 79 -13.02 11.44 3.77
C THR A 79 -14.05 12.05 2.82
N HIS A 80 -15.18 12.51 3.35
CA HIS A 80 -16.24 13.16 2.58
C HIS A 80 -15.76 14.43 1.88
N ARG A 81 -15.05 15.32 2.59
CA ARG A 81 -14.48 16.53 2.00
C ARG A 81 -13.50 16.21 0.86
N GLU A 82 -12.69 15.16 1.00
CA GLU A 82 -11.75 14.77 -0.05
C GLU A 82 -12.46 14.09 -1.23
N ILE A 83 -13.53 13.32 -1.01
CA ILE A 83 -14.37 12.76 -2.08
C ILE A 83 -14.88 13.89 -2.99
N LEU A 84 -15.48 14.94 -2.39
CA LEU A 84 -15.97 16.10 -3.14
C LEU A 84 -14.84 16.84 -3.86
N ARG A 85 -13.68 16.97 -3.23
CA ARG A 85 -12.51 17.62 -3.83
C ARG A 85 -12.00 16.85 -5.05
N ILE A 86 -11.84 15.53 -4.94
CA ILE A 86 -11.42 14.68 -6.07
C ILE A 86 -12.41 14.83 -7.21
N TYR A 87 -13.73 14.79 -6.94
CA TYR A 87 -14.74 14.96 -7.99
C TYR A 87 -14.65 16.32 -8.70
N ARG A 88 -14.38 17.40 -7.97
CA ARG A 88 -14.23 18.76 -8.53
C ARG A 88 -12.97 18.91 -9.38
N LEU A 89 -11.87 18.28 -8.98
CA LEU A 89 -10.58 18.34 -9.67
C LEU A 89 -10.41 17.22 -10.72
N ALA A 90 -11.36 16.29 -10.79
CA ALA A 90 -11.30 15.14 -11.68
C ALA A 90 -11.13 15.57 -13.14
N ARG A 91 -10.27 14.84 -13.85
CA ARG A 91 -10.10 15.02 -15.29
C ARG A 91 -11.39 14.68 -16.04
N PRO A 92 -11.65 15.26 -17.22
CA PRO A 92 -12.86 14.96 -18.00
C PRO A 92 -13.06 13.46 -18.25
N GLU A 93 -11.97 12.71 -18.48
CA GLU A 93 -12.00 11.28 -18.77
C GLU A 93 -12.39 10.41 -17.56
N THR A 94 -12.04 10.83 -16.34
CA THR A 94 -12.39 10.13 -15.09
C THR A 94 -13.74 10.60 -14.56
N LYS A 95 -14.09 11.87 -14.79
CA LYS A 95 -15.34 12.49 -14.34
C LYS A 95 -16.57 11.78 -14.86
N VAL A 96 -16.57 11.35 -16.12
CA VAL A 96 -17.67 10.56 -16.71
C VAL A 96 -17.91 9.25 -15.96
N VAL A 97 -16.87 8.63 -15.39
CA VAL A 97 -16.99 7.42 -14.57
C VAL A 97 -17.50 7.77 -13.18
N TYR A 98 -17.01 8.86 -12.59
CA TYR A 98 -17.48 9.34 -11.29
C TYR A 98 -18.94 9.77 -11.30
N ASP A 99 -19.43 10.32 -12.41
CA ASP A 99 -20.84 10.69 -12.56
C ASP A 99 -21.77 9.47 -12.42
N LEU A 100 -21.32 8.27 -12.79
CA LEU A 100 -22.07 7.02 -12.58
C LEU A 100 -22.22 6.66 -11.10
N GLY A 101 -21.30 7.14 -10.25
CA GLY A 101 -21.27 6.84 -8.83
C GLY A 101 -21.77 7.95 -7.94
N ARG A 102 -22.23 9.06 -8.54
CA ARG A 102 -22.67 10.26 -7.83
C ARG A 102 -24.09 10.05 -7.31
N ASP A 103 -24.28 10.22 -6.01
CA ASP A 103 -25.60 10.25 -5.37
C ASP A 103 -25.89 11.70 -4.98
N THR A 104 -26.80 12.34 -5.73
CA THR A 104 -27.28 13.71 -5.47
C THR A 104 -28.62 13.74 -4.77
N ASP A 105 -29.26 12.59 -4.58
CA ASP A 105 -30.62 12.51 -4.01
C ASP A 105 -30.59 12.55 -2.49
N ARG A 106 -29.43 12.29 -1.88
CA ARG A 106 -29.19 12.43 -0.44
C ARG A 106 -28.80 13.85 -0.06
N VAL A 107 -29.11 14.23 1.18
CA VAL A 107 -28.73 15.52 1.78
C VAL A 107 -27.21 15.75 1.75
N GLU A 108 -26.43 14.67 1.82
CA GLU A 108 -24.99 14.69 1.66
C GLU A 108 -24.62 14.15 0.27
N GLU A 109 -23.99 14.98 -0.56
CA GLU A 109 -23.50 14.58 -1.88
C GLU A 109 -22.41 13.52 -1.71
N GLU A 110 -22.65 12.30 -2.19
CA GLU A 110 -21.67 11.23 -2.12
C GLU A 110 -21.19 10.79 -3.50
N ASN A 111 -19.99 10.19 -3.52
CA ASN A 111 -19.49 9.49 -4.68
C ASN A 111 -18.86 8.16 -4.28
N TRP A 112 -19.62 7.07 -4.45
CA TRP A 112 -19.16 5.76 -3.98
C TRP A 112 -17.97 5.24 -4.79
N VAL A 113 -17.82 5.66 -6.05
CA VAL A 113 -16.71 5.27 -6.91
C VAL A 113 -15.41 5.84 -6.35
N ILE A 114 -15.39 7.14 -6.04
CA ILE A 114 -14.23 7.80 -5.43
C ILE A 114 -13.96 7.21 -4.04
N ARG A 115 -15.00 6.99 -3.22
CA ARG A 115 -14.88 6.37 -1.89
C ARG A 115 -14.23 4.98 -1.99
N TRP A 116 -14.65 4.18 -2.96
CA TRP A 116 -14.08 2.84 -3.21
C TRP A 116 -12.60 2.93 -3.64
N MET A 117 -12.27 3.85 -4.54
CA MET A 117 -10.89 4.08 -4.99
C MET A 117 -9.97 4.50 -3.84
N LEU A 118 -10.42 5.45 -3.01
CA LEU A 118 -9.69 5.89 -1.82
C LEU A 118 -9.43 4.73 -0.87
N TRP A 119 -10.45 3.95 -0.52
CA TRP A 119 -10.32 2.81 0.38
C TRP A 119 -9.26 1.81 -0.09
N HIS A 120 -9.29 1.44 -1.38
CA HIS A 120 -8.28 0.56 -1.95
C HIS A 120 -6.87 1.16 -1.93
N VAL A 121 -6.71 2.45 -2.25
CA VAL A 121 -5.41 3.13 -2.22
C VAL A 121 -4.83 3.14 -0.80
N PHE A 122 -5.65 3.33 0.24
CA PHE A 122 -5.21 3.20 1.63
C PHE A 122 -4.73 1.77 1.94
N ARG A 123 -5.52 0.75 1.56
CA ARG A 123 -5.23 -0.65 1.87
C ARG A 123 -3.95 -1.17 1.20
N TYR A 124 -3.74 -0.86 -0.08
CA TYR A 124 -2.56 -1.32 -0.82
C TYR A 124 -1.24 -0.70 -0.31
N ARG A 125 -1.27 0.51 0.29
CA ARG A 125 -0.06 1.11 0.89
C ARG A 125 0.19 0.66 2.32
N ASP A 126 -0.84 0.43 3.14
CA ASP A 126 -0.67 -0.10 4.50
C ASP A 126 0.05 -1.47 4.46
N SER A 127 -0.37 -2.36 3.55
CA SER A 127 0.29 -3.67 3.36
C SER A 127 1.77 -3.57 2.96
N ARG A 128 2.17 -2.60 2.13
CA ARG A 128 3.57 -2.41 1.72
C ARG A 128 4.43 -1.77 2.83
N ASN A 129 3.85 -0.92 3.67
CA ASN A 129 4.58 -0.27 4.77
C ASN A 129 4.79 -1.21 5.96
N ARG A 130 3.80 -2.08 6.27
CA ARG A 130 3.97 -3.16 7.26
C ARG A 130 5.11 -4.12 6.90
N ASN A 131 5.26 -4.49 5.63
CA ASN A 131 6.36 -5.35 5.19
C ASN A 131 7.75 -4.69 5.25
N ARG A 132 7.85 -3.34 5.26
CA ARG A 132 9.14 -2.64 5.43
C ARG A 132 9.58 -2.54 6.89
N ARG A 133 8.65 -2.47 7.85
CA ARG A 133 8.98 -2.40 9.28
C ARG A 133 9.50 -3.73 9.86
N HIS A 134 9.39 -4.83 9.11
CA HIS A 134 9.98 -6.13 9.49
C HIS A 134 11.42 -6.33 8.97
N ILE A 135 11.99 -5.37 8.24
CA ILE A 135 13.43 -5.28 7.96
C ILE A 135 13.98 -4.18 8.86
N SER A 136 14.41 -4.57 10.06
CA SER A 136 15.34 -3.77 10.87
C SER A 136 16.27 -4.78 11.54
N PRO A 137 17.54 -4.86 11.12
CA PRO A 137 18.56 -5.57 11.87
C PRO A 137 19.17 -4.59 12.88
N SER A 138 19.12 -4.93 14.16
CA SER A 138 20.07 -4.46 15.18
C SER A 138 19.87 -5.28 16.46
N PRO A 139 20.90 -5.56 17.28
CA PRO A 139 21.95 -4.61 17.64
C PRO A 139 23.39 -5.12 17.59
N ASP A 140 24.31 -4.17 17.60
CA ASP A 140 25.71 -4.31 18.02
C ASP A 140 25.92 -5.35 19.13
N ARG A 141 26.87 -6.27 18.93
CA ARG A 141 27.62 -6.85 20.05
C ARG A 141 29.02 -7.37 19.68
N CYS A 142 30.00 -6.59 20.11
CA CYS A 142 31.29 -7.00 20.69
C CYS A 142 32.36 -7.65 19.79
N GLN A 143 33.42 -6.87 19.54
CA GLN A 143 34.79 -7.37 19.52
C GLN A 143 35.07 -8.32 20.69
N PRO A 144 35.92 -9.32 20.48
CA PRO A 144 36.93 -9.66 21.47
C PRO A 144 38.36 -9.53 20.91
N THR A 145 39.20 -8.95 21.75
CA THR A 145 40.64 -8.73 21.61
C THR A 145 41.47 -10.00 21.85
N ASN A 146 42.54 -10.13 21.04
CA ASN A 146 43.89 -10.66 21.36
C ASN A 146 44.12 -12.19 21.53
N PRO A 147 45.38 -12.68 21.52
CA PRO A 147 46.51 -12.43 20.59
C PRO A 147 47.27 -13.74 20.21
N SER A 148 48.38 -13.62 19.46
CA SER A 148 49.49 -14.61 19.25
C SER A 148 49.28 -15.66 18.14
N ILE A 149 50.26 -16.14 17.33
CA ILE A 149 51.72 -15.98 17.16
C ILE A 149 52.07 -16.75 15.84
N THR A 150 53.04 -16.25 15.03
CA THR A 150 53.85 -16.92 13.96
C THR A 150 53.14 -17.55 12.73
N SER A 151 53.62 -17.60 11.48
CA SER A 151 54.93 -17.36 10.84
C SER A 151 54.83 -17.59 9.31
N ILE A 152 55.75 -16.96 8.54
CA ILE A 152 56.41 -17.44 7.30
C ILE A 152 55.69 -17.32 5.93
N ALA A 153 56.29 -16.44 5.12
CA ALA A 153 56.70 -16.53 3.70
C ALA A 153 55.72 -16.86 2.55
N GLY A 154 55.87 -16.06 1.48
CA GLY A 154 56.24 -16.63 0.17
C GLY A 154 55.21 -16.61 -0.95
N ASN A 155 55.44 -15.72 -1.92
CA ASN A 155 55.42 -15.93 -3.37
C ASN A 155 54.13 -16.42 -4.11
N SER A 156 53.71 -15.56 -5.04
CA SER A 156 53.48 -15.84 -6.48
C SER A 156 52.33 -16.72 -6.98
N SER A 157 51.72 -16.19 -8.05
CA SER A 157 51.11 -16.88 -9.20
C SER A 157 49.77 -17.58 -8.97
N SER A 158 48.65 -17.13 -9.53
CA SER A 158 48.22 -17.16 -10.94
C SER A 158 47.04 -18.13 -11.07
N HIS A 159 46.22 -17.88 -12.09
CA HIS A 159 45.53 -18.90 -12.89
C HIS A 159 44.14 -19.46 -12.46
N HIS A 160 43.15 -19.05 -13.27
CA HIS A 160 42.32 -19.91 -14.14
C HIS A 160 40.84 -20.23 -13.78
N TYR A 161 40.03 -20.14 -14.86
CA TYR A 161 38.74 -20.78 -15.25
C TYR A 161 37.51 -20.61 -14.33
N SER A 162 36.40 -20.02 -14.80
CA SER A 162 35.34 -20.49 -15.72
C SER A 162 34.18 -21.22 -15.04
N SER A 163 32.99 -20.79 -15.48
CA SER A 163 31.76 -21.57 -15.73
C SER A 163 30.92 -22.11 -14.56
N ALA A 164 29.70 -21.59 -14.55
CA ALA A 164 28.42 -22.32 -14.58
C ALA A 164 27.98 -23.10 -13.33
N GLY A 165 26.73 -22.87 -12.94
CA GLY A 165 26.00 -23.78 -12.07
C GLY A 165 24.86 -23.12 -11.32
N SER A 166 23.70 -23.03 -11.97
CA SER A 166 22.41 -22.78 -11.31
C SER A 166 22.24 -23.69 -10.10
N SER A 167 22.20 -23.12 -8.89
CA SER A 167 21.81 -23.84 -7.68
C SER A 167 20.49 -23.29 -7.15
N SER A 168 19.51 -24.17 -7.26
CA SER A 168 18.15 -24.11 -6.71
C SER A 168 18.18 -23.79 -5.22
N GLY A 169 17.96 -22.51 -4.90
CA GLY A 169 17.81 -22.04 -3.52
C GLY A 169 16.60 -22.68 -2.85
N HIS A 170 16.86 -23.75 -2.09
CA HIS A 170 15.93 -24.30 -1.12
C HIS A 170 15.58 -23.21 -0.10
N ARG A 171 14.38 -22.65 -0.21
CA ARG A 171 13.83 -21.78 0.82
C ARG A 171 13.55 -22.63 2.06
N GLN A 172 14.43 -22.57 3.04
CA GLN A 172 14.19 -23.16 4.35
C GLN A 172 12.88 -22.58 4.90
N SER A 173 11.89 -23.45 5.09
CA SER A 173 10.58 -23.09 5.62
C SER A 173 10.70 -23.07 7.14
N TYR A 174 10.54 -21.90 7.75
CA TYR A 174 10.50 -21.76 9.20
C TYR A 174 9.05 -21.85 9.69
N TYR A 175 8.81 -22.51 10.83
CA TYR A 175 7.53 -22.51 11.55
C TYR A 175 7.76 -22.04 12.99
N TRP A 176 6.78 -21.31 13.53
CA TRP A 176 6.82 -20.74 14.88
C TRP A 176 6.38 -21.78 15.91
N ASP A 177 7.26 -22.14 16.85
CA ASP A 177 6.93 -23.04 17.97
C ASP A 177 6.53 -22.21 19.22
N PRO A 178 5.25 -22.19 19.60
CA PRO A 178 4.77 -21.39 20.73
C PRO A 178 5.18 -21.95 22.11
N VAL A 179 5.59 -23.22 22.20
CA VAL A 179 6.04 -23.81 23.47
C VAL A 179 7.48 -23.38 23.76
N ARG A 180 8.29 -23.27 22.72
CA ARG A 180 9.71 -22.90 22.81
C ARG A 180 9.97 -21.42 22.56
N ASN A 181 8.94 -20.67 22.14
CA ASN A 181 9.01 -19.24 21.83
C ASN A 181 10.14 -18.90 20.83
N GLN A 182 10.32 -19.75 19.81
CA GLN A 182 11.37 -19.58 18.79
C GLN A 182 10.93 -20.10 17.41
N TRP A 183 11.62 -19.65 16.37
CA TRP A 183 11.45 -20.13 15.01
C TRP A 183 12.27 -21.41 14.78
N CYS A 184 11.60 -22.47 14.34
CA CYS A 184 12.22 -23.74 14.00
C CYS A 184 12.25 -23.93 12.47
N ILE A 185 13.31 -24.53 11.95
CA ILE A 185 13.40 -24.92 10.54
C ILE A 185 12.66 -26.26 10.37
N ARG A 186 11.95 -26.42 9.26
CA ARG A 186 11.28 -27.68 8.90
C ARG A 186 12.27 -28.80 8.60
#